data_AF-A0A6P6UIE8-F1
#
_entry.id   AF-A0A6P6UIE8-F1
#
_cell.length_a   1.000
_cell.length_b   1.000
_cell.length_c   1.000
_cell.angle_alpha   90.00
_cell.angle_beta   90.00
_cell.angle_gamma   90.00
#
_symmetry.space_group_name_H-M   'P 1'
#
loop_
_entity.id
_entity.type
_entity.pdbx_description
1 polymer ?
#
loop_
_entity_poly.entity_id
_entity_poly.type
_entity_poly.pdbx_seq_one_letter_code
_entity_poly.pdbx_strand_id
1 'polypeptide(L)'
;MKASFKAKYETDKAAAAATVAVNAGDIKLRASMTDATIVSGPNLNGLALAVEKPGFFIVDYNVPKKDFRFQFMNTIRVSEKPLNLTYMHSRGDNRTSLDGTLVFDSANKVSANHVLGSGNCKLKYTYVHGGLTTFEPSYDFSKNSWDFAISRRVYGDDVFRAAYQTSSKNLGLEWSRNSKLNGSFKISASLNLADERKMPKLTAESTWDFEM
;
A
#
# COMPACT_ATOMS: atom_id res chain seq x y z
N MET A 1 18.86 -14.36 -11.87
CA MET A 1 17.74 -14.32 -10.90
C MET A 1 17.60 -12.87 -10.41
N LYS A 2 16.38 -12.34 -10.18
CA LYS A 2 16.23 -10.95 -9.67
C LYS A 2 15.75 -10.97 -8.23
N ALA A 3 16.40 -10.18 -7.39
CA ALA A 3 16.06 -10.04 -5.97
C ALA A 3 15.80 -8.59 -5.60
N SER A 4 14.98 -8.35 -4.59
CA SER A 4 14.68 -7.01 -4.07
C SER A 4 14.78 -7.01 -2.55
N PHE A 5 15.44 -6.00 -1.99
CA PHE A 5 15.48 -5.72 -0.56
C PHE A 5 14.75 -4.41 -0.27
N LYS A 6 13.85 -4.41 0.71
CA LYS A 6 13.16 -3.21 1.19
C LYS A 6 13.35 -3.08 2.68
N ALA A 7 13.75 -1.89 3.12
CA ALA A 7 13.87 -1.52 4.52
C ALA A 7 12.95 -0.33 4.83
N LYS A 8 12.32 -0.35 6.01
CA LYS A 8 11.41 0.70 6.47
C LYS A 8 11.66 0.97 7.95
N TYR A 9 11.64 2.25 8.34
CA TYR A 9 11.75 2.69 9.73
C TYR A 9 10.62 3.65 10.09
N GLU A 10 10.00 3.45 11.26
CA GLU A 10 8.96 4.32 11.83
C GLU A 10 9.41 4.87 13.19
N THR A 11 9.46 6.20 13.33
CA THR A 11 9.99 6.85 14.53
C THR A 11 9.11 6.68 15.77
N ASP A 12 7.79 6.79 15.61
CA ASP A 12 6.80 6.74 16.72
C ASP A 12 6.82 5.40 17.48
N LYS A 13 7.15 4.30 16.78
CA LYS A 13 7.22 2.96 17.36
C LYS A 13 8.65 2.48 17.61
N ALA A 14 9.66 3.28 17.23
CA ALA A 14 11.05 2.83 17.11
C ALA A 14 11.16 1.48 16.37
N ALA A 15 10.34 1.28 15.34
CA ALA A 15 10.15 -0.02 14.69
C ALA A 15 10.82 -0.04 13.32
N ALA A 16 11.54 -1.13 13.06
CA ALA A 16 12.15 -1.42 11.76
C ALA A 16 11.45 -2.61 11.10
N ALA A 17 11.31 -2.56 9.79
CA ALA A 17 10.83 -3.67 8.98
C ALA A 17 11.76 -3.91 7.79
N ALA A 18 11.96 -5.19 7.47
CA ALA A 18 12.76 -5.63 6.35
C ALA A 18 11.96 -6.60 5.49
N THR A 19 12.17 -6.56 4.18
CA THR A 19 11.55 -7.49 3.23
C THR A 19 12.56 -7.89 2.18
N VAL A 20 12.69 -9.19 1.96
CA VAL A 20 13.47 -9.78 0.88
C VAL A 20 12.50 -10.46 -0.06
N ALA A 21 12.67 -10.29 -1.36
CA ALA A 21 11.93 -11.06 -2.34
C ALA A 21 12.83 -11.52 -3.49
N VAL A 22 12.50 -12.70 -4.04
CA VAL A 22 13.26 -13.35 -5.11
C VAL A 22 12.28 -13.83 -6.17
N ASN A 23 12.61 -13.54 -7.44
CA ASN A 23 11.83 -13.99 -8.59
C ASN A 23 12.34 -15.36 -9.07
N ALA A 24 11.45 -16.33 -9.15
CA ALA A 24 11.67 -17.68 -9.66
C ALA A 24 10.64 -17.98 -10.77
N GLY A 25 11.00 -17.63 -12.02
CA GLY A 25 10.09 -17.71 -13.16
C GLY A 25 8.91 -16.74 -13.00
N ASP A 26 7.69 -17.26 -13.12
CA ASP A 26 6.44 -16.50 -12.95
C ASP A 26 6.06 -16.25 -11.48
N ILE A 27 6.76 -16.89 -10.54
CA ILE A 27 6.48 -16.80 -9.11
C ILE A 27 7.53 -15.93 -8.44
N LYS A 28 7.10 -15.16 -7.45
CA LYS A 28 7.96 -14.41 -6.54
C LYS A 28 7.74 -14.91 -5.12
N LEU A 29 8.85 -15.21 -4.46
CA LEU A 29 8.90 -15.60 -3.06
C LEU A 29 9.28 -14.37 -2.25
N ARG A 30 8.57 -14.11 -1.16
CA ARG A 30 8.82 -12.96 -0.29
C ARG A 30 8.89 -13.41 1.17
N ALA A 31 9.87 -12.91 1.89
CA ALA A 31 9.95 -12.99 3.34
C ALA A 31 10.01 -11.57 3.90
N SER A 32 9.22 -11.28 4.92
CA SER A 32 9.22 -9.97 5.60
C SER A 32 9.25 -10.15 7.10
N MET A 33 9.87 -9.21 7.81
CA MET A 33 9.93 -9.17 9.26
C MET A 33 9.63 -7.74 9.73
N THR A 34 8.81 -7.61 10.77
CA THR A 34 8.49 -6.32 11.42
C THR A 34 8.94 -6.37 12.87
N ASP A 35 9.20 -5.20 13.47
CA ASP A 35 9.72 -5.09 14.84
C ASP A 35 11.08 -5.78 15.05
N ALA A 36 11.92 -5.73 14.01
CA ALA A 36 13.30 -6.17 14.05
C ALA A 36 14.19 -5.15 14.79
N THR A 37 13.86 -4.80 16.03
CA THR A 37 14.79 -4.02 16.86
C THR A 37 15.90 -4.96 17.34
N ILE A 38 17.13 -4.66 16.89
CA ILE A 38 18.37 -5.39 17.26
C ILE A 38 18.60 -5.41 18.78
N VAL A 39 17.87 -4.58 19.53
CA VAL A 39 18.02 -4.32 20.97
C VAL A 39 17.68 -5.54 21.85
N SER A 40 16.88 -6.51 21.38
CA SER A 40 16.40 -7.63 22.21
C SER A 40 16.73 -9.04 21.68
N GLY A 41 17.66 -9.16 20.73
CA GLY A 41 18.04 -10.44 20.13
C GLY A 41 17.07 -10.96 19.05
N PRO A 42 17.45 -12.02 18.32
CA PRO A 42 16.64 -12.55 17.22
C PRO A 42 15.33 -13.14 17.74
N ASN A 43 14.21 -12.54 17.36
CA ASN A 43 12.88 -13.10 17.56
C ASN A 43 12.14 -13.14 16.22
N LEU A 44 11.22 -14.10 16.05
CA LEU A 44 10.45 -14.27 14.80
C LEU A 44 9.21 -13.38 14.77
N ASN A 45 9.12 -12.35 15.62
CA ASN A 45 7.95 -11.48 15.62
C ASN A 45 7.83 -10.79 14.26
N GLY A 46 6.60 -10.68 13.79
CA GLY A 46 6.33 -10.06 12.50
C GLY A 46 6.83 -10.84 11.28
N LEU A 47 7.41 -12.04 11.44
CA LEU A 47 7.82 -12.86 10.30
C LEU A 47 6.59 -13.28 9.49
N ALA A 48 6.61 -12.97 8.20
CA ALA A 48 5.63 -13.42 7.23
C ALA A 48 6.33 -13.94 5.97
N LEU A 49 5.77 -15.01 5.42
CA LEU A 49 6.21 -15.64 4.18
C LEU A 49 5.10 -15.52 3.15
N ALA A 50 5.44 -15.18 1.91
CA ALA A 50 4.47 -15.08 0.85
C ALA A 50 4.96 -15.69 -0.45
N VAL A 51 4.01 -16.30 -1.16
CA VAL A 51 4.16 -16.77 -2.54
C VAL A 51 3.21 -15.96 -3.40
N GLU A 52 3.72 -15.32 -4.44
CA GLU A 52 2.91 -14.50 -5.34
C GLU A 52 3.18 -14.82 -6.81
N LYS A 53 2.12 -14.82 -7.61
CA LYS A 53 2.22 -14.68 -9.06
C LYS A 53 1.75 -13.27 -9.40
N PRO A 54 2.65 -12.35 -9.81
CA PRO A 54 2.31 -10.95 -10.04
C PRO A 54 1.10 -10.77 -10.95
N GLY A 55 0.09 -10.04 -10.48
CA GLY A 55 -1.15 -9.80 -11.22
C GLY A 55 -2.21 -10.91 -11.14
N PHE A 56 -1.91 -12.05 -10.48
CA PHE A 56 -2.83 -13.18 -10.35
C PHE A 56 -3.20 -13.47 -8.90
N PHE A 57 -2.22 -13.75 -8.04
CA PHE A 57 -2.50 -14.07 -6.64
C PHE A 57 -1.33 -13.78 -5.71
N ILE A 58 -1.66 -13.65 -4.43
CA ILE A 58 -0.73 -13.62 -3.30
C ILE A 58 -1.30 -14.54 -2.21
N VAL A 59 -0.48 -15.46 -1.73
CA VAL A 59 -0.76 -16.24 -0.50
C VAL A 59 0.28 -15.84 0.53
N ASP A 60 -0.17 -15.26 1.63
CA ASP A 60 0.65 -14.73 2.71
C ASP A 60 0.38 -15.53 3.99
N TYR A 61 1.44 -15.95 4.66
CA TYR A 61 1.41 -16.70 5.91
C TYR A 61 2.13 -15.92 7.00
N ASN A 62 1.39 -15.52 8.04
CA ASN A 62 1.94 -14.92 9.23
C ASN A 62 2.43 -16.02 10.18
N VAL A 63 3.75 -16.13 10.35
CA VAL A 63 4.37 -17.24 11.08
C VAL A 63 3.98 -17.25 12.57
N PRO A 64 4.09 -16.12 13.33
CA PRO A 64 3.69 -16.11 14.73
C PRO A 64 2.21 -16.39 14.96
N LYS A 65 1.33 -15.82 14.12
CA LYS A 65 -0.14 -15.97 14.27
C LYS A 65 -0.66 -17.27 13.70
N LYS A 66 0.15 -18.01 12.94
CA LYS A 66 -0.26 -19.19 12.17
C LYS A 66 -1.48 -18.92 11.29
N ASP A 67 -1.50 -17.75 10.66
CA ASP A 67 -2.65 -17.24 9.92
C ASP A 67 -2.34 -17.05 8.44
N PHE A 68 -3.35 -17.26 7.60
CA PHE A 68 -3.27 -17.12 6.15
C PHE A 68 -4.11 -15.95 5.66
N ARG A 69 -3.55 -15.23 4.69
CA ARG A 69 -4.27 -14.28 3.87
C ARG A 69 -4.13 -14.64 2.40
N PHE A 70 -5.27 -14.67 1.73
CA PHE A 70 -5.36 -14.95 0.30
C PHE A 70 -5.76 -13.67 -0.42
N GLN A 71 -5.09 -13.39 -1.54
CA GLN A 71 -5.46 -12.30 -2.43
C GLN A 71 -5.48 -12.83 -3.85
N PHE A 72 -6.58 -12.60 -4.57
CA PHE A 72 -6.74 -12.97 -5.97
C PHE A 72 -7.08 -11.73 -6.79
N MET A 73 -6.41 -11.57 -7.91
CA MET A 73 -6.53 -10.43 -8.81
C MET A 73 -7.01 -10.91 -10.17
N ASN A 74 -7.93 -10.16 -10.76
CA ASN A 74 -8.43 -10.44 -12.10
C ASN A 74 -8.72 -9.12 -12.82
N THR A 75 -8.54 -9.08 -14.13
CA THR A 75 -8.93 -7.95 -14.96
C THR A 75 -9.89 -8.43 -16.03
N ILE A 76 -11.10 -7.89 -16.02
CA ILE A 76 -12.10 -8.09 -17.07
C ILE A 76 -12.30 -6.81 -17.86
N ARG A 77 -12.94 -6.90 -19.03
CA ARG A 77 -13.32 -5.72 -19.82
C ARG A 77 -14.81 -5.46 -19.69
N VAL A 78 -15.17 -4.22 -19.37
CA VAL A 78 -16.55 -3.73 -19.36
C VAL A 78 -16.62 -2.58 -20.35
N SER A 79 -17.40 -2.73 -21.43
CA SER A 79 -17.44 -1.78 -22.54
C SER A 79 -16.04 -1.42 -23.05
N GLU A 80 -15.19 -2.45 -23.24
CA GLU A 80 -13.77 -2.35 -23.64
C GLU A 80 -12.84 -1.65 -22.63
N LYS A 81 -13.37 -1.14 -21.52
CA LYS A 81 -12.59 -0.53 -20.44
C LYS A 81 -12.16 -1.59 -19.42
N PRO A 82 -10.91 -1.56 -18.95
CA PRO A 82 -10.45 -2.55 -17.99
C PRO A 82 -11.05 -2.28 -16.61
N LEU A 83 -11.67 -3.32 -16.06
CA LEU A 83 -12.14 -3.41 -14.69
C LEU A 83 -11.21 -4.36 -13.93
N ASN A 84 -10.38 -3.78 -13.07
CA ASN A 84 -9.47 -4.52 -12.20
C ASN A 84 -10.21 -4.90 -10.92
N LEU A 85 -10.21 -6.19 -10.58
CA LEU A 85 -10.85 -6.75 -9.42
C LEU A 85 -9.80 -7.36 -8.51
N THR A 86 -9.94 -7.16 -7.21
CA THR A 86 -9.15 -7.84 -6.19
C THR A 86 -10.08 -8.40 -5.13
N TYR A 87 -9.99 -9.71 -4.91
CA TYR A 87 -10.58 -10.40 -3.77
C TYR A 87 -9.49 -10.58 -2.72
N MET A 88 -9.81 -10.33 -1.45
CA MET A 88 -8.92 -10.62 -0.34
C MET A 88 -9.69 -11.29 0.80
N HIS A 89 -9.13 -12.37 1.35
CA HIS A 89 -9.68 -13.06 2.51
C HIS A 89 -8.57 -13.33 3.53
N SER A 90 -8.77 -12.83 4.75
CA SER A 90 -7.93 -13.13 5.91
C SER A 90 -8.63 -14.18 6.76
N ARG A 91 -7.99 -15.34 6.95
CA ARG A 91 -8.58 -16.48 7.66
C ARG A 91 -8.76 -16.18 9.15
N GLY A 92 -7.75 -15.60 9.81
CA GLY A 92 -7.76 -15.37 11.26
C GLY A 92 -8.78 -14.32 11.68
N ASP A 93 -8.91 -13.25 10.89
CA ASP A 93 -9.93 -12.22 11.11
C ASP A 93 -11.31 -12.62 10.55
N ASN A 94 -11.41 -13.77 9.86
CA ASN A 94 -12.56 -14.19 9.05
C ASN A 94 -13.14 -13.04 8.21
N ARG A 95 -12.26 -12.25 7.60
CA ARG A 95 -12.62 -11.00 6.94
C ARG A 95 -12.38 -11.11 5.46
N THR A 96 -13.42 -10.79 4.68
CA THR A 96 -13.36 -10.76 3.22
C THR A 96 -13.57 -9.33 2.72
N SER A 97 -12.73 -8.88 1.79
CA SER A 97 -12.90 -7.61 1.09
C SER A 97 -12.78 -7.76 -0.42
N LEU A 98 -13.50 -6.89 -1.12
CA LEU A 98 -13.52 -6.77 -2.56
C LEU A 98 -13.10 -5.35 -2.95
N ASP A 99 -12.16 -5.26 -3.87
CA ASP A 99 -11.77 -4.02 -4.54
C ASP A 99 -12.11 -4.11 -6.03
N GLY A 100 -12.65 -3.01 -6.56
CA GLY A 100 -12.86 -2.83 -7.99
C GLY A 100 -12.25 -1.50 -8.44
N THR A 101 -11.62 -1.47 -9.60
CA THR A 101 -11.18 -0.22 -10.24
C THR A 101 -11.49 -0.27 -11.73
N LEU A 102 -12.39 0.60 -12.16
CA LEU A 102 -12.73 0.82 -13.56
C LEU A 102 -11.89 1.98 -14.10
N VAL A 103 -11.13 1.73 -15.16
CA VAL A 103 -10.29 2.75 -15.82
C VAL A 103 -11.00 3.23 -17.09
N PHE A 104 -11.50 4.46 -17.08
CA PHE A 104 -12.22 5.01 -18.22
C PHE A 104 -11.25 5.43 -19.34
N ASP A 105 -10.15 6.09 -18.96
CA ASP A 105 -9.10 6.56 -19.85
C ASP A 105 -7.78 6.77 -19.07
N SER A 106 -6.78 7.37 -19.71
CA SER A 106 -5.47 7.63 -19.09
C SER A 106 -5.50 8.61 -17.93
N ALA A 107 -6.53 9.45 -17.84
CA ALA A 107 -6.69 10.48 -16.81
C ALA A 107 -7.72 10.09 -15.74
N ASN A 108 -8.74 9.29 -16.07
CA ASN A 108 -9.92 9.07 -15.24
C ASN A 108 -10.09 7.60 -14.85
N LYS A 109 -10.27 7.36 -13.54
CA LYS A 109 -10.67 6.04 -13.00
C LYS A 109 -11.55 6.19 -11.77
N VAL A 110 -12.40 5.20 -11.55
CA VAL A 110 -13.20 5.04 -10.32
C VAL A 110 -12.77 3.75 -9.62
N SER A 111 -12.58 3.82 -8.32
CA SER A 111 -12.28 2.67 -7.47
C SER A 111 -13.31 2.54 -6.36
N ALA A 112 -13.72 1.32 -6.05
CA ALA A 112 -14.56 0.99 -4.92
C ALA A 112 -13.89 -0.11 -4.09
N ASN A 113 -13.91 0.03 -2.76
CA ASN A 113 -13.54 -1.01 -1.81
C ASN A 113 -14.76 -1.35 -0.95
N HIS A 114 -14.97 -2.63 -0.67
CA HIS A 114 -16.02 -3.07 0.23
C HIS A 114 -15.56 -4.27 1.08
N VAL A 115 -15.90 -4.26 2.37
CA VAL A 115 -15.69 -5.40 3.26
C VAL A 115 -17.04 -6.12 3.43
N LEU A 116 -17.09 -7.37 2.96
CA LEU A 116 -18.32 -8.17 2.96
C LEU A 116 -18.84 -8.37 4.39
N GLY A 117 -20.17 -8.32 4.54
CA GLY A 117 -20.82 -8.46 5.84
C GLY A 117 -20.68 -7.23 6.75
N SER A 118 -20.18 -6.11 6.23
CA SER A 118 -20.07 -4.85 6.97
C SER A 118 -20.65 -3.67 6.18
N GLY A 119 -20.88 -2.53 6.84
CA GLY A 119 -21.19 -1.26 6.17
C GLY A 119 -19.97 -0.56 5.57
N ASN A 120 -18.78 -1.16 5.65
CA ASN A 120 -17.54 -0.54 5.17
C ASN A 120 -17.47 -0.61 3.64
N CYS A 121 -17.78 0.53 3.03
CA CYS A 121 -17.64 0.77 1.61
C CYS A 121 -16.96 2.12 1.41
N LYS A 122 -15.99 2.18 0.50
CA LYS A 122 -15.31 3.41 0.14
C LYS A 122 -15.26 3.57 -1.37
N LEU A 123 -15.74 4.70 -1.86
CA LEU A 123 -15.70 5.07 -3.28
C LEU A 123 -14.62 6.15 -3.47
N LYS A 124 -13.81 6.03 -4.52
CA LYS A 124 -12.77 6.98 -4.87
C LYS A 124 -12.83 7.30 -6.36
N TYR A 125 -12.77 8.59 -6.68
CA TYR A 125 -12.50 9.05 -8.03
C TYR A 125 -11.03 9.44 -8.14
N THR A 126 -10.42 9.22 -9.30
CA THR A 126 -9.06 9.69 -9.58
C THR A 126 -9.04 10.39 -10.91
N TYR A 127 -8.52 11.62 -10.92
CA TYR A 127 -8.31 12.44 -12.11
C TYR A 127 -6.87 12.91 -12.22
N VAL A 128 -6.22 12.65 -13.35
CA VAL A 128 -4.87 13.13 -13.67
C VAL A 128 -4.98 14.35 -14.59
N HIS A 129 -4.74 15.54 -14.03
CA HIS A 129 -4.70 16.79 -14.74
C HIS A 129 -3.33 17.04 -15.37
N GLY A 130 -3.30 17.23 -16.70
CA GLY A 130 -2.09 17.54 -17.46
C GLY A 130 -1.00 16.47 -17.37
N GLY A 131 -1.34 15.22 -17.05
CA GLY A 131 -0.37 14.12 -16.87
C GLY A 131 0.56 14.24 -15.67
N LEU A 132 0.42 15.30 -14.85
CA LEU A 132 1.35 15.65 -13.78
C LEU A 132 0.71 15.64 -12.40
N THR A 133 -0.49 16.24 -12.28
CA THR A 133 -1.17 16.41 -10.99
C THR A 133 -2.34 15.46 -10.90
N THR A 134 -2.43 14.68 -9.84
CA THR A 134 -3.53 13.74 -9.61
C THR A 134 -4.37 14.20 -8.43
N PHE A 135 -5.69 14.24 -8.63
CA PHE A 135 -6.69 14.51 -7.61
C PHE A 135 -7.46 13.24 -7.28
N GLU A 136 -7.62 12.98 -5.99
CA GLU A 136 -8.26 11.76 -5.48
C GLU A 136 -9.26 12.08 -4.35
N PRO A 137 -10.46 12.62 -4.65
CA PRO A 137 -11.53 12.65 -3.67
C PRO A 137 -12.07 11.24 -3.43
N SER A 138 -12.41 10.94 -2.19
CA SER A 138 -13.02 9.67 -1.82
C SER A 138 -14.04 9.84 -0.70
N TYR A 139 -15.07 9.01 -0.71
CA TYR A 139 -16.11 9.02 0.31
C TYR A 139 -16.18 7.66 0.98
N ASP A 140 -16.08 7.69 2.31
CA ASP A 140 -16.21 6.52 3.18
C ASP A 140 -17.64 6.48 3.73
N PHE A 141 -18.43 5.52 3.26
CA PHE A 141 -19.83 5.35 3.64
C PHE A 141 -19.99 4.94 5.10
N SER A 142 -19.02 4.22 5.66
CA SER A 142 -19.08 3.79 7.07
C SER A 142 -18.86 4.94 8.05
N LYS A 143 -18.05 5.92 7.64
CA LYS A 143 -17.72 7.09 8.45
C LYS A 143 -18.54 8.33 8.10
N ASN A 144 -19.31 8.26 7.01
CA ASN A 144 -20.03 9.40 6.44
C ASN A 144 -19.09 10.61 6.25
N SER A 145 -17.95 10.38 5.60
CA SER A 145 -16.91 11.41 5.50
C SER A 145 -16.17 11.38 4.17
N TRP A 146 -15.77 12.56 3.70
CA TRP A 146 -14.86 12.72 2.57
C TRP A 146 -13.40 12.64 3.00
N ASP A 147 -12.55 12.01 2.20
CA ASP A 147 -11.10 12.13 2.28
C ASP A 147 -10.57 12.66 0.94
N PHE A 148 -9.48 13.40 1.00
CA PHE A 148 -8.88 14.03 -0.18
C PHE A 148 -7.41 13.69 -0.27
N ALA A 149 -6.93 13.39 -1.47
CA ALA A 149 -5.50 13.40 -1.75
C ALA A 149 -5.19 14.14 -3.04
N ILE A 150 -4.05 14.82 -3.03
CA ILE A 150 -3.45 15.43 -4.22
C ILE A 150 -2.03 14.92 -4.33
N SER A 151 -1.60 14.58 -5.53
CA SER A 151 -0.19 14.28 -5.80
C SER A 151 0.28 14.96 -7.06
N ARG A 152 1.57 15.26 -7.13
CA ARG A 152 2.19 15.89 -8.29
C ARG A 152 3.55 15.29 -8.57
N ARG A 153 3.76 14.91 -9.83
CA ARG A 153 5.09 14.57 -10.34
C ARG A 153 5.95 15.81 -10.43
N VAL A 154 7.17 15.71 -9.92
CA VAL A 154 8.19 16.76 -9.92
C VAL A 154 9.54 16.11 -10.28
N TYR A 155 10.48 16.88 -10.82
CA TYR A 155 11.87 16.43 -11.03
C TYR A 155 12.03 15.04 -11.71
N GLY A 156 11.16 14.71 -12.67
CA GLY A 156 11.17 13.42 -13.37
C GLY A 156 10.40 12.33 -12.61
N ASP A 157 11.11 11.55 -11.80
CA ASP A 157 10.59 10.35 -11.13
C ASP A 157 10.06 10.59 -9.71
N ASP A 158 10.09 11.85 -9.25
CA ASP A 158 9.68 12.22 -7.90
C ASP A 158 8.19 12.56 -7.85
N VAL A 159 7.53 12.17 -6.76
CA VAL A 159 6.13 12.47 -6.50
C VAL A 159 6.00 13.03 -5.10
N PHE A 160 5.43 14.24 -5.02
CA PHE A 160 4.91 14.78 -3.75
C PHE A 160 3.43 14.50 -3.65
N ARG A 161 2.98 14.06 -2.48
CA ARG A 161 1.58 13.77 -2.20
C ARG A 161 1.18 14.32 -0.86
N ALA A 162 0.02 14.96 -0.81
CA ALA A 162 -0.67 15.35 0.40
C ALA A 162 -2.01 14.64 0.47
N ALA A 163 -2.38 14.16 1.66
CA ALA A 163 -3.65 13.49 1.89
C ALA A 163 -4.25 13.95 3.22
N TYR A 164 -5.56 14.16 3.24
CA TYR A 164 -6.31 14.49 4.44
C TYR A 164 -7.51 13.56 4.58
N GLN A 165 -7.61 12.91 5.74
CA GLN A 165 -8.73 12.06 6.12
C GLN A 165 -9.62 12.82 7.09
N THR A 166 -10.85 13.16 6.69
CA THR A 166 -11.69 14.09 7.46
C THR A 166 -12.15 13.47 8.78
N SER A 167 -12.63 12.22 8.75
CA SER A 167 -13.16 11.57 9.96
C SER A 167 -12.12 11.41 11.06
N SER A 168 -10.89 11.03 10.71
CA SER A 168 -9.80 10.87 11.68
C SER A 168 -8.94 12.12 11.85
N LYS A 169 -9.22 13.20 11.09
CA LYS A 169 -8.44 14.44 11.06
C LYS A 169 -6.93 14.21 10.80
N ASN A 170 -6.59 13.15 10.08
CA ASN A 170 -5.21 12.81 9.78
C ASN A 170 -4.75 13.53 8.53
N LEU A 171 -3.71 14.37 8.67
CA LEU A 171 -2.98 14.98 7.57
C LEU A 171 -1.70 14.18 7.31
N GLY A 172 -1.45 13.84 6.05
CA GLY A 172 -0.27 13.11 5.61
C GLY A 172 0.43 13.82 4.46
N LEU A 173 1.76 13.86 4.51
CA LEU A 173 2.65 14.31 3.44
C LEU A 173 3.59 13.17 3.08
N GLU A 174 3.85 13.01 1.79
CA GLU A 174 4.70 11.95 1.25
C GLU A 174 5.54 12.49 0.10
N TRP A 175 6.82 12.15 0.11
CA TRP A 175 7.73 12.27 -1.01
C TRP A 175 8.20 10.87 -1.38
N SER A 176 8.09 10.52 -2.65
CA SER A 176 8.60 9.26 -3.16
C SER A 176 9.37 9.46 -4.46
N ARG A 177 10.34 8.59 -4.69
CA ARG A 177 11.05 8.45 -5.97
C ARG A 177 11.03 6.99 -6.35
N ASN A 178 10.75 6.73 -7.63
CA ASN A 178 10.85 5.38 -8.18
C ASN A 178 11.82 5.38 -9.37
N SER A 179 13.12 5.27 -9.07
CA SER A 179 14.17 5.30 -10.10
C SER A 179 14.78 3.91 -10.27
N LYS A 180 14.89 3.46 -11.53
CA LYS A 180 15.58 2.21 -11.86
C LYS A 180 17.10 2.29 -11.67
N LEU A 181 17.67 3.50 -11.66
CA LEU A 181 19.11 3.73 -11.59
C LEU A 181 19.60 3.97 -10.16
N ASN A 182 18.88 4.82 -9.41
CA ASN A 182 19.30 5.28 -8.08
C ASN A 182 18.53 4.62 -6.93
N GLY A 183 17.75 3.58 -7.23
CA GLY A 183 16.85 2.94 -6.28
C GLY A 183 15.59 3.77 -6.00
N SER A 184 14.72 3.19 -5.17
CA SER A 184 13.44 3.79 -4.84
C SER A 184 13.38 4.12 -3.36
N PHE A 185 12.78 5.26 -3.02
CA PHE A 185 12.56 5.65 -1.64
C PHE A 185 11.20 6.26 -1.44
N LYS A 186 10.78 6.28 -0.18
CA LYS A 186 9.60 6.99 0.28
C LYS A 186 9.84 7.58 1.66
N ILE A 187 9.59 8.86 1.80
CA ILE A 187 9.60 9.59 3.07
C ILE A 187 8.19 10.10 3.30
N SER A 188 7.60 9.81 4.45
CA SER A 188 6.27 10.30 4.79
C SER A 188 6.20 10.83 6.22
N ALA A 189 5.41 11.88 6.39
CA ALA A 189 5.05 12.47 7.67
C ALA A 189 3.54 12.46 7.82
N SER A 190 3.02 12.11 8.99
CA SER A 190 1.59 12.22 9.28
C SER A 190 1.31 12.74 10.67
N LEU A 191 0.27 13.58 10.80
CA LEU A 191 -0.16 14.19 12.04
C LEU A 191 -1.69 14.10 12.16
N ASN A 192 -2.16 13.74 13.34
CA ASN A 192 -3.58 13.88 13.68
C ASN A 192 -3.82 15.30 14.17
N LEU A 193 -4.63 16.08 13.44
CA LEU A 193 -4.91 17.47 13.77
C LEU A 193 -5.84 17.64 14.97
N ALA A 194 -6.44 16.56 15.49
CA ALA A 194 -7.14 16.60 16.77
C ALA A 194 -6.21 16.50 17.98
N ASP A 195 -4.97 16.02 17.80
CA ASP A 195 -4.04 15.81 18.90
C ASP A 195 -3.20 17.09 19.10
N GLU A 196 -3.47 17.85 20.16
CA GLU A 196 -2.85 19.16 20.40
C GLU A 196 -1.32 19.12 20.62
N ARG A 197 -0.73 17.96 20.92
CA ARG A 197 0.69 17.83 21.31
C ARG A 197 1.37 16.53 20.89
N LYS A 198 1.17 16.09 19.64
CA LYS A 198 1.88 14.88 19.15
C LYS A 198 2.89 15.24 18.07
N MET A 199 4.13 14.74 18.23
CA MET A 199 5.12 14.81 17.15
C MET A 199 4.56 14.09 15.91
N PRO A 200 4.81 14.61 14.70
CA PRO A 200 4.39 13.94 13.48
C PRO A 200 5.07 12.58 13.41
N LYS A 201 4.29 11.55 13.05
CA LYS A 201 4.83 10.24 12.75
C LYS A 201 5.67 10.36 11.48
N LEU A 202 6.96 10.04 11.56
CA LEU A 202 7.87 10.02 10.43
C LEU A 202 8.14 8.59 10.00
N THR A 203 8.27 8.38 8.71
CA THR A 203 8.57 7.08 8.12
C THR A 203 9.50 7.26 6.94
N ALA A 204 10.56 6.47 6.90
CA ALA A 204 11.48 6.39 5.77
C ALA A 204 11.54 4.95 5.27
N GLU A 205 11.49 4.78 3.95
CA GLU A 205 11.56 3.49 3.26
C GLU A 205 12.53 3.60 2.09
N SER A 206 13.34 2.56 1.90
CA SER A 206 14.22 2.41 0.75
C SER A 206 14.09 1.00 0.17
N THR A 207 14.18 0.90 -1.15
CA THR A 207 14.14 -0.35 -1.89
C THR A 207 15.32 -0.41 -2.85
N TRP A 208 15.98 -1.56 -2.85
CA TRP A 208 17.11 -1.88 -3.72
C TRP A 208 16.81 -3.15 -4.49
N ASP A 209 16.98 -3.09 -5.80
CA ASP A 209 16.85 -4.24 -6.70
C ASP A 209 18.24 -4.71 -7.13
N PHE A 210 18.44 -6.02 -7.16
CA PHE A 210 19.71 -6.66 -7.48
C PHE A 210 19.52 -7.72 -8.58
N GLU A 211 20.50 -7.81 -9.47
CA GLU A 211 20.67 -8.98 -10.33
C GLU A 211 21.58 -9.98 -9.63
N MET A 212 21.15 -11.24 -9.59
CA MET A 212 21.86 -12.39 -9.00
C MET A 212 22.12 -13.46 -10.03
#